data_AF-A0A9X4R000-F1
#
_entry.id   AF-A0A9X4R000-F1
#
_cell.length_a   1.000
_cell.length_b   1.000
_cell.length_c   1.000
_cell.angle_alpha   90.00
_cell.angle_beta   90.00
_cell.angle_gamma   90.00
#
_symmetry.space_group_name_H-M   'P 1'
#
loop_
_entity.id
_entity.type
_entity.pdbx_description
1 polymer ?
#
loop_
_entity_poly.entity_id
_entity_poly.type
_entity_poly.pdbx_seq_one_letter_code
_entity_poly.pdbx_strand_id
1 'polypeptide(L)'
;MSEHIVKNDLKKLLLKKGMSQSTLAKKTQLDKGTIRKIINNEFHDMKMTTIRKLMDVLEVNWDELIISRKKENYFWESLAPYVFNEKNIDLLRVKIYEHDPGLSFEIQPYNNGCNTKLTLKNKKLNIVIEMNMFVYWTGRGITLTIVDLNISNNKEIPLNDYKKYYEKFLYTLESYALDIKVDVIRFNIRKYLNPVVKNEFIIPLEMDDNELKEIVKLVNNYGEVNSIFMWIILLSLNYHRFYEIFDGNEYYKVETYKEADNYLSGDKSISIYERERKRQQIYSNSFEAVINDRYLYKVFNENSKNKIAYKRLF
;
A
#
# COMPACT_ATOMS: atom_id res chain seq x y z
N MET A 1 -18.91 23.03 2.43
CA MET A 1 -18.32 21.99 3.30
C MET A 1 -17.25 22.63 4.16
N SER A 2 -17.14 22.33 5.45
CA SER A 2 -16.09 22.92 6.32
C SER A 2 -14.70 22.66 5.73
N GLU A 3 -13.94 23.73 5.45
CA GLU A 3 -12.53 23.67 5.02
C GLU A 3 -11.58 23.24 6.13
N HIS A 4 -12.10 23.11 7.35
CA HIS A 4 -11.33 22.78 8.54
C HIS A 4 -11.69 21.38 9.04
N ILE A 5 -10.67 20.68 9.52
CA ILE A 5 -10.81 19.49 10.34
C ILE A 5 -10.68 19.89 11.81
N VAL A 6 -11.59 19.38 12.62
CA VAL A 6 -11.65 19.65 14.06
C VAL A 6 -11.32 18.36 14.79
N LYS A 7 -10.36 18.43 15.71
CA LYS A 7 -9.97 17.31 16.55
C LYS A 7 -9.77 17.73 17.99
N ASN A 8 -9.86 16.78 18.91
CA ASN A 8 -9.53 16.99 20.31
C ASN A 8 -8.07 16.62 20.61
N ASP A 9 -7.43 17.34 21.53
CA ASP A 9 -6.06 17.06 21.99
C ASP A 9 -6.01 16.44 23.41
N LEU A 10 -7.12 15.82 23.83
CA LEU A 10 -7.32 15.36 25.21
C LEU A 10 -6.19 14.41 25.67
N LYS A 11 -5.73 13.53 24.78
CA LYS A 11 -4.65 12.58 25.09
C LYS A 11 -3.35 13.28 25.46
N LYS A 12 -2.95 14.32 24.71
CA LYS A 12 -1.72 15.08 25.00
C LYS A 12 -1.87 15.93 26.24
N LEU A 13 -3.02 16.56 26.44
CA LEU A 13 -3.31 17.36 27.63
C LEU A 13 -3.23 16.53 28.91
N LEU A 14 -3.77 15.30 28.90
CA LEU A 14 -3.68 14.39 30.04
C LEU A 14 -2.24 13.99 30.36
N LEU A 15 -1.43 13.71 29.33
CA LEU A 15 0.00 13.40 29.50
C LEU A 15 0.75 14.60 30.10
N LYS A 16 0.53 15.81 29.56
CA LYS A 16 1.15 17.05 30.03
C LYS A 16 0.80 17.34 31.50
N LYS A 17 -0.42 17.02 31.93
CA LYS A 17 -0.90 17.24 33.31
C LYS A 17 -0.70 16.04 34.24
N GLY A 18 -0.10 14.94 33.77
CA GLY A 18 0.07 13.72 34.56
C GLY A 18 -1.25 13.12 35.08
N MET A 19 -2.37 13.37 34.38
CA MET A 19 -3.72 13.02 34.86
C MET A 19 -4.18 11.69 34.25
N SER A 20 -4.65 10.77 35.10
CA SER A 20 -5.21 9.49 34.64
C SER A 20 -6.64 9.65 34.08
N GLN A 21 -7.03 8.74 33.18
CA GLN A 21 -8.39 8.70 32.63
C GLN A 21 -9.46 8.54 33.73
N SER A 22 -9.17 7.72 34.74
CA SER A 22 -10.07 7.49 35.89
C SER A 22 -10.25 8.77 36.71
N THR A 23 -9.16 9.52 36.92
CA THR A 23 -9.18 10.81 37.62
C THR A 23 -10.01 11.83 36.85
N LEU A 24 -9.80 11.94 35.53
CA LEU A 24 -10.56 12.84 34.67
C LEU A 24 -12.04 12.49 34.68
N ALA A 25 -12.41 11.22 34.52
CA ALA A 25 -13.79 10.75 34.55
C ALA A 25 -14.49 11.14 35.87
N LYS A 26 -13.82 10.93 37.01
CA LYS A 26 -14.34 11.30 38.33
C LYS A 26 -14.56 12.81 38.46
N LYS A 27 -13.57 13.63 38.07
CA LYS A 27 -13.64 15.10 38.19
C LYS A 27 -14.68 15.71 37.24
N THR A 28 -14.81 15.20 36.03
CA THR A 28 -15.77 15.68 35.02
C THR A 28 -17.18 15.12 35.21
N GLN A 29 -17.33 14.11 36.07
CA GLN A 29 -18.55 13.31 36.20
C GLN A 29 -19.02 12.73 34.85
N LEU A 30 -18.06 12.39 33.99
CA LEU A 30 -18.30 11.67 32.74
C LEU A 30 -18.01 10.18 32.97
N ASP A 31 -18.70 9.31 32.24
CA ASP A 31 -18.38 7.89 32.31
C ASP A 31 -17.00 7.61 31.71
N LYS A 32 -16.30 6.65 32.31
CA LYS A 32 -14.95 6.26 31.89
C LYS A 32 -14.93 5.76 30.44
N GLY A 33 -16.04 5.20 29.95
CA GLY A 33 -16.20 4.76 28.57
C GLY A 33 -16.15 5.92 27.57
N THR A 34 -16.85 7.02 27.87
CA THR A 34 -16.84 8.26 27.08
C THR A 34 -15.46 8.89 27.06
N ILE A 35 -14.80 9.01 28.21
CA ILE A 35 -13.41 9.50 28.27
C ILE A 35 -12.49 8.62 27.39
N ARG A 36 -12.60 7.30 27.49
CA ARG A 36 -11.83 6.37 26.66
C ARG A 36 -12.10 6.54 25.17
N LYS A 37 -13.37 6.73 24.76
CA LYS A 37 -13.75 6.96 23.37
C LYS A 37 -13.13 8.25 22.82
N ILE A 38 -13.18 9.35 23.59
CA ILE A 38 -12.59 10.64 23.20
C ILE A 38 -11.07 10.53 23.08
N ILE A 39 -10.39 9.91 24.05
CA ILE A 39 -8.93 9.76 24.04
C ILE A 39 -8.44 8.90 22.88
N ASN A 40 -9.19 7.84 22.54
CA ASN A 40 -8.80 6.90 21.51
C ASN A 40 -9.20 7.36 20.10
N ASN A 41 -10.02 8.40 19.97
CA ASN A 41 -10.43 8.97 18.70
C ASN A 41 -10.38 10.50 18.78
N GLU A 42 -9.33 11.10 18.22
CA GLU A 42 -9.18 12.55 18.18
C GLU A 42 -10.33 13.25 17.43
N PHE A 43 -11.09 12.53 16.60
CA PHE A 43 -12.27 13.02 15.88
C PHE A 43 -13.60 12.64 16.52
N HIS A 44 -13.58 12.21 17.80
CA HIS A 44 -14.84 11.92 18.49
C HIS A 44 -15.69 13.19 18.60
N ASP A 45 -16.90 13.14 18.04
CA ASP A 45 -17.84 14.26 18.11
C ASP A 45 -18.30 14.43 19.56
N MET A 46 -17.96 15.57 20.16
CA MET A 46 -18.28 15.88 21.55
C MET A 46 -19.40 16.91 21.62
N LYS A 47 -20.33 16.72 22.56
CA LYS A 47 -21.30 17.76 22.92
C LYS A 47 -20.57 18.92 23.61
N MET A 48 -21.05 20.14 23.40
CA MET A 48 -20.48 21.35 24.02
C MET A 48 -20.41 21.26 25.55
N THR A 49 -21.39 20.59 26.18
CA THR A 49 -21.39 20.33 27.63
C THR A 49 -20.23 19.45 28.08
N THR A 50 -19.86 18.44 27.28
CA THR A 50 -18.68 17.60 27.49
C THR A 50 -17.40 18.41 27.35
N ILE A 51 -17.31 19.26 26.31
CA ILE A 51 -16.13 20.11 26.06
C ILE A 51 -15.90 21.06 27.24
N ARG A 52 -16.94 21.77 27.72
CA ARG A 52 -16.84 22.67 28.87
C ARG A 52 -16.34 21.95 30.13
N LYS A 53 -16.94 20.80 30.46
CA LYS A 53 -16.51 19.98 31.60
C LYS A 53 -15.02 19.60 31.52
N LEU A 54 -14.55 19.24 30.32
CA LEU A 54 -13.15 18.91 30.09
C LEU A 54 -12.24 20.15 30.25
N MET A 55 -12.63 21.29 29.67
CA MET A 55 -11.90 22.56 29.79
C MET A 55 -11.78 23.01 31.25
N ASP A 56 -12.88 22.95 32.02
CA ASP A 56 -12.91 23.37 33.42
C ASP A 56 -11.98 22.49 34.28
N VAL A 57 -12.08 21.17 34.15
CA VAL A 57 -11.27 20.22 34.95
C VAL A 57 -9.79 20.24 34.54
N LEU A 58 -9.51 20.46 33.26
CA LEU A 58 -8.15 20.56 32.76
C LEU A 58 -7.59 21.96 32.89
N GLU A 59 -8.38 22.98 33.24
CA GLU A 59 -7.95 24.38 33.28
C GLU A 59 -7.25 24.79 31.97
N VAL A 60 -7.93 24.57 30.84
CA VAL A 60 -7.45 24.91 29.50
C VAL A 60 -8.51 25.67 28.71
N ASN A 61 -8.09 26.46 27.73
CA ASN A 61 -9.01 27.14 26.83
C ASN A 61 -9.50 26.24 25.68
N TRP A 62 -10.36 26.79 24.83
CA TRP A 62 -10.92 26.07 23.67
C TRP A 62 -9.83 25.61 22.70
N ASP A 63 -8.90 26.50 22.34
CA ASP A 63 -7.87 26.22 21.32
C ASP A 63 -6.82 25.20 21.81
N GLU A 64 -6.66 25.05 23.12
CA GLU A 64 -5.83 24.01 23.73
C GLU A 64 -6.49 22.63 23.67
N LEU A 65 -7.82 22.54 23.85
CA LEU A 65 -8.55 21.27 23.84
C LEU A 65 -9.00 20.85 22.43
N ILE A 66 -9.44 21.82 21.62
CA ILE A 66 -10.05 21.64 20.30
C ILE A 66 -9.15 22.31 19.26
N ILE A 67 -8.45 21.47 18.50
CA ILE A 67 -7.56 21.92 17.44
C ILE A 67 -8.36 21.98 16.13
N SER A 68 -8.44 23.18 15.55
CA SER A 68 -8.94 23.41 14.21
C SER A 68 -7.77 23.60 13.24
N ARG A 69 -7.75 22.82 12.16
CA ARG A 69 -6.73 22.91 11.10
C ARG A 69 -7.40 22.97 9.74
N LYS A 70 -6.86 23.77 8.82
CA LYS A 70 -7.23 23.66 7.41
C LYS A 70 -6.97 22.23 6.94
N LYS A 71 -7.92 21.64 6.20
CA LYS A 71 -7.84 20.24 5.75
C LYS A 71 -6.55 19.95 5.00
N GLU A 72 -6.12 20.85 4.12
CA GLU A 72 -4.89 20.73 3.35
C GLU A 72 -3.64 20.66 4.26
N ASN A 73 -3.54 21.55 5.25
CA ASN A 73 -2.42 21.55 6.19
C ASN A 73 -2.40 20.24 6.99
N TYR A 74 -3.55 19.82 7.50
CA TYR A 74 -3.65 18.57 8.27
C TYR A 74 -3.29 17.35 7.42
N PHE A 75 -3.67 17.34 6.15
CA PHE A 75 -3.31 16.30 5.20
C PHE A 75 -1.78 16.15 5.09
N TRP A 76 -1.07 17.25 4.84
CA TRP A 76 0.40 17.24 4.72
C TRP A 76 1.11 16.94 6.05
N GLU A 77 0.63 17.51 7.16
CA GLU A 77 1.13 17.19 8.51
C GLU A 77 1.01 15.69 8.84
N SER A 78 -0.08 15.07 8.40
CA SER A 78 -0.34 13.64 8.63
C SER A 78 0.54 12.74 7.76
N LEU A 79 0.95 13.20 6.56
CA LEU A 79 1.84 12.46 5.68
C LEU A 79 3.32 12.61 6.06
N ALA A 80 3.72 13.75 6.63
CA ALA A 80 5.12 14.09 6.93
C ALA A 80 5.95 12.98 7.62
N PRO A 81 5.41 12.16 8.54
CA PRO A 81 6.17 11.06 9.14
C PRO A 81 6.54 9.93 8.15
N TYR A 82 5.81 9.79 7.06
CA TYR A 82 5.86 8.65 6.14
C TYR A 82 6.52 8.98 4.80
N VAL A 83 6.68 10.27 4.48
CA VAL A 83 7.32 10.71 3.24
C VAL A 83 8.79 10.26 3.17
N PHE A 84 9.40 10.34 1.99
CA PHE A 84 10.83 10.12 1.76
C PHE A 84 11.65 11.29 2.30
N ASN A 85 11.59 11.51 3.62
CA ASN A 85 12.50 12.36 4.37
C ASN A 85 13.83 11.64 4.62
N GLU A 86 14.85 12.36 5.09
CA GLU A 86 16.20 11.82 5.34
C GLU A 86 16.19 10.52 6.14
N LYS A 87 15.47 10.49 7.27
CA LYS A 87 15.34 9.30 8.12
C LYS A 87 14.76 8.10 7.37
N ASN A 88 13.68 8.30 6.62
CA ASN A 88 13.02 7.22 5.90
C ASN A 88 13.82 6.78 4.67
N ILE A 89 14.64 7.66 4.09
CA ILE A 89 15.59 7.34 3.02
C ILE A 89 16.74 6.49 3.57
N ASP A 90 17.30 6.87 4.71
CA ASP A 90 18.40 6.13 5.33
C ASP A 90 17.95 4.72 5.73
N LEU A 91 16.75 4.59 6.28
CA LEU A 91 16.14 3.29 6.56
C LEU A 91 16.02 2.43 5.28
N LEU A 92 15.52 3.00 4.18
CA LEU A 92 15.42 2.31 2.90
C LEU A 92 16.80 1.87 2.37
N ARG A 93 17.80 2.75 2.51
CA ARG A 93 19.19 2.46 2.11
C ARG A 93 19.76 1.29 2.90
N VAL A 94 19.57 1.27 4.23
CA VAL A 94 20.02 0.15 5.08
C VAL A 94 19.39 -1.16 4.62
N LYS A 95 18.08 -1.19 4.42
CA LYS A 95 17.36 -2.39 3.95
C LYS A 95 17.86 -2.88 2.59
N ILE A 96 18.17 -1.96 1.68
CA ILE A 96 18.71 -2.30 0.36
C ILE A 96 20.12 -2.88 0.46
N TYR A 97 20.98 -2.35 1.33
CA TYR A 97 22.32 -2.89 1.52
C TYR A 97 22.34 -4.21 2.29
N GLU A 98 21.37 -4.45 3.18
CA GLU A 98 21.14 -5.77 3.79
C GLU A 98 20.73 -6.81 2.74
N HIS A 99 19.95 -6.40 1.73
CA HIS A 99 19.54 -7.26 0.62
C HIS A 99 20.71 -7.54 -0.35
N ASP A 100 21.40 -6.50 -0.81
CA ASP A 100 22.52 -6.59 -1.74
C ASP A 100 23.51 -5.43 -1.50
N PRO A 101 24.64 -5.68 -0.81
CA PRO A 101 25.61 -4.64 -0.48
C PRO A 101 26.37 -4.13 -1.72
N GLY A 102 26.22 -4.78 -2.88
CA GLY A 102 26.81 -4.36 -4.15
C GLY A 102 25.98 -3.33 -4.91
N LEU A 103 24.77 -2.99 -4.45
CA LEU A 103 23.93 -1.98 -5.09
C LEU A 103 24.43 -0.57 -4.77
N SER A 104 24.57 0.28 -5.80
CA SER A 104 24.57 1.72 -5.59
C SER A 104 23.18 2.20 -5.19
N PHE A 105 23.08 3.33 -4.50
CA PHE A 105 21.81 3.90 -4.07
C PHE A 105 21.68 5.36 -4.52
N GLU A 106 20.83 5.62 -5.51
CA GLU A 106 20.51 6.97 -5.97
C GLU A 106 19.01 7.23 -5.84
N ILE A 107 18.63 8.21 -5.01
CA ILE A 107 17.23 8.55 -4.74
C ILE A 107 16.99 10.04 -4.98
N GLN A 108 15.84 10.37 -5.57
CA GLN A 108 15.46 11.73 -5.88
C GLN A 108 14.01 11.98 -5.41
N PRO A 109 13.82 12.36 -4.14
CA PRO A 109 12.51 12.74 -3.62
C PRO A 109 12.03 14.07 -4.20
N TYR A 110 10.73 14.18 -4.44
CA TYR A 110 10.08 15.41 -4.91
C TYR A 110 8.65 15.49 -4.35
N ASN A 111 7.95 16.60 -4.62
CA ASN A 111 6.59 16.84 -4.13
C ASN A 111 6.49 16.69 -2.59
N ASN A 112 7.26 17.51 -1.86
CA ASN A 112 7.39 17.44 -0.39
C ASN A 112 7.85 16.06 0.12
N GLY A 113 8.65 15.36 -0.68
CA GLY A 113 9.12 14.01 -0.38
C GLY A 113 8.03 12.93 -0.47
N CYS A 114 6.80 13.26 -0.89
CA CYS A 114 5.76 12.24 -1.06
C CYS A 114 6.03 11.33 -2.25
N ASN A 115 6.80 11.80 -3.23
CA ASN A 115 7.17 11.02 -4.39
C ASN A 115 8.68 10.85 -4.44
N THR A 116 9.15 9.77 -5.05
CA THR A 116 10.57 9.59 -5.31
C THR A 116 10.81 8.72 -6.53
N LYS A 117 11.93 8.99 -7.20
CA LYS A 117 12.56 8.07 -8.14
C LYS A 117 13.77 7.44 -7.46
N LEU A 118 13.89 6.12 -7.53
CA LEU A 118 15.02 5.37 -6.98
C LEU A 118 15.68 4.55 -8.10
N THR A 119 16.99 4.69 -8.22
CA THR A 119 17.84 3.94 -9.14
C THR A 119 18.90 3.20 -8.34
N LEU A 120 18.97 1.88 -8.49
CA LEU A 120 19.97 1.03 -7.86
C LEU A 120 20.75 0.29 -8.93
N LYS A 121 22.08 0.15 -8.76
CA LYS A 121 22.93 -0.51 -9.76
C LYS A 121 23.93 -1.42 -9.09
N ASN A 122 23.91 -2.71 -9.42
CA ASN A 122 24.97 -3.64 -9.06
C ASN A 122 25.84 -3.90 -10.28
N LYS A 123 27.00 -3.23 -10.35
CA LYS A 123 27.93 -3.34 -11.49
C LYS A 123 28.52 -4.75 -11.64
N LYS A 124 28.67 -5.50 -10.55
CA LYS A 124 29.24 -6.86 -10.60
C LYS A 124 28.26 -7.84 -11.25
N LEU A 125 26.98 -7.73 -10.86
CA LEU A 125 25.89 -8.57 -11.36
C LEU A 125 25.26 -8.02 -12.65
N ASN A 126 25.61 -6.79 -13.08
CA ASN A 126 24.95 -6.07 -14.17
C ASN A 126 23.43 -5.90 -13.95
N ILE A 127 23.02 -5.75 -12.69
CA ILE A 127 21.63 -5.50 -12.31
C ILE A 127 21.41 -4.00 -12.22
N VAL A 128 20.31 -3.51 -12.82
CA VAL A 128 19.83 -2.14 -12.66
C VAL A 128 18.37 -2.19 -12.23
N ILE A 129 18.07 -1.62 -11.06
CA ILE A 129 16.72 -1.50 -10.52
C ILE A 129 16.29 -0.04 -10.65
N GLU A 130 15.18 0.19 -11.32
CA GLU A 130 14.56 1.51 -11.43
C GLU A 130 13.15 1.44 -10.89
N MET A 131 12.82 2.35 -9.98
CA MET A 131 11.48 2.41 -9.43
C MET A 131 11.00 3.84 -9.20
N ASN A 132 9.70 4.01 -9.35
CA ASN A 132 8.97 5.20 -8.95
C ASN A 132 8.07 4.83 -7.78
N MET A 133 8.15 5.58 -6.69
CA MET A 133 7.32 5.34 -5.50
C MET A 133 6.62 6.62 -5.06
N PHE A 134 5.45 6.45 -4.47
CA PHE A 134 4.79 7.54 -3.75
C PHE A 134 4.14 7.08 -2.46
N VAL A 135 4.10 7.97 -1.48
CA VAL A 135 3.35 7.82 -0.25
C VAL A 135 2.18 8.80 -0.31
N TYR A 136 0.97 8.28 -0.16
CA TYR A 136 -0.24 9.08 -0.22
C TYR A 136 -1.30 8.55 0.73
N TRP A 137 -2.25 9.40 1.11
CA TRP A 137 -3.36 9.01 1.97
C TRP A 137 -4.55 8.55 1.14
N THR A 138 -4.96 7.29 1.29
CA THR A 138 -6.12 6.73 0.61
C THR A 138 -7.23 6.37 1.61
N GLY A 139 -8.40 5.97 1.09
CA GLY A 139 -9.49 5.40 1.91
C GLY A 139 -9.11 4.15 2.70
N ARG A 140 -7.94 3.54 2.43
CA ARG A 140 -7.39 2.41 3.17
C ARG A 140 -6.32 2.83 4.21
N GLY A 141 -5.98 4.11 4.30
CA GLY A 141 -4.95 4.66 5.18
C GLY A 141 -3.75 5.23 4.42
N ILE A 142 -2.64 5.44 5.12
CA ILE A 142 -1.38 5.85 4.51
C ILE A 142 -0.85 4.70 3.67
N THR A 143 -0.64 4.96 2.39
CA THR A 143 -0.35 3.94 1.39
C THR A 143 0.97 4.22 0.72
N LEU A 144 1.93 3.29 0.83
CA LEU A 144 3.12 3.27 -0.03
C LEU A 144 2.74 2.60 -1.36
N THR A 145 2.94 3.31 -2.45
CA THR A 145 2.65 2.82 -3.80
C THR A 145 3.93 2.72 -4.60
N ILE A 146 4.20 1.52 -5.12
CA ILE A 146 5.25 1.26 -6.10
C ILE A 146 4.59 1.37 -7.47
N VAL A 147 4.90 2.45 -8.21
CA VAL A 147 4.26 2.77 -9.50
C VAL A 147 4.88 2.00 -10.63
N ASP A 148 6.20 1.93 -10.59
CA ASP A 148 7.04 1.26 -11.56
C ASP A 148 8.12 0.56 -10.77
N LEU A 149 8.37 -0.70 -11.10
CA LEU A 149 9.50 -1.49 -10.64
C LEU A 149 10.06 -2.27 -11.81
N ASN A 150 11.27 -1.89 -12.25
CA ASN A 150 11.98 -2.58 -13.31
C ASN A 150 13.30 -3.09 -12.76
N ILE A 151 13.52 -4.41 -12.79
CA ILE A 151 14.79 -5.03 -12.46
C ILE A 151 15.37 -5.55 -13.77
N SER A 152 16.27 -4.78 -14.38
CA SER A 152 16.94 -5.21 -15.61
C SER A 152 18.26 -5.91 -15.28
N ASN A 153 18.62 -6.89 -16.10
CA ASN A 153 19.89 -7.57 -16.01
C ASN A 153 20.37 -7.91 -17.43
N ASN A 154 21.61 -7.52 -17.72
CA ASN A 154 22.22 -7.69 -19.06
C ASN A 154 23.15 -8.91 -19.14
N LYS A 155 23.19 -9.76 -18.11
CA LYS A 155 23.88 -11.06 -18.10
C LYS A 155 22.88 -12.21 -18.12
N GLU A 156 23.30 -13.37 -18.64
CA GLU A 156 22.57 -14.63 -18.52
C GLU A 156 22.57 -15.14 -17.06
N ILE A 157 21.80 -14.49 -16.17
CA ILE A 157 21.51 -15.06 -14.85
C ILE A 157 20.48 -16.17 -15.05
N PRO A 158 20.68 -17.37 -14.48
CA PRO A 158 19.68 -18.42 -14.52
C PRO A 158 18.32 -17.93 -14.00
N LEU A 159 17.26 -18.30 -14.70
CA LEU A 159 15.90 -17.80 -14.43
C LEU A 159 15.48 -17.95 -12.96
N ASN A 160 15.83 -19.07 -12.33
CA ASN A 160 15.53 -19.36 -10.94
C ASN A 160 16.26 -18.41 -9.97
N ASP A 161 17.51 -18.06 -10.25
CA ASP A 161 18.29 -17.15 -9.41
C ASP A 161 17.77 -15.73 -9.54
N TYR A 162 17.37 -15.34 -10.75
CA TYR A 162 16.75 -14.05 -11.01
C TYR A 162 15.37 -13.93 -10.34
N LYS A 163 14.51 -14.97 -10.38
CA LYS A 163 13.25 -15.04 -9.62
C LYS A 163 13.49 -14.87 -8.11
N LYS A 164 14.46 -15.59 -7.54
CA LYS A 164 14.82 -15.48 -6.11
C LYS A 164 15.34 -14.10 -5.74
N TYR A 165 16.13 -13.46 -6.61
CA TYR A 165 16.60 -12.09 -6.40
C TYR A 165 15.41 -11.12 -6.36
N TYR A 166 14.52 -11.22 -7.34
CA TYR A 166 13.30 -10.41 -7.43
C TYR A 166 12.44 -10.57 -6.17
N GLU A 167 12.21 -11.81 -5.75
CA GLU A 167 11.42 -12.13 -4.56
C GLU A 167 12.00 -11.50 -3.30
N LYS A 168 13.30 -11.71 -3.05
CA LYS A 168 14.00 -11.09 -1.92
C LYS A 168 13.90 -9.56 -1.95
N PHE A 169 13.88 -8.96 -3.13
CA PHE A 169 13.79 -7.51 -3.26
C PHE A 169 12.39 -6.98 -2.91
N LEU A 170 11.34 -7.70 -3.30
CA LEU A 170 9.97 -7.38 -2.88
C LEU A 170 9.80 -7.48 -1.36
N TYR A 171 10.39 -8.49 -0.71
CA TYR A 171 10.44 -8.57 0.75
C TYR A 171 11.13 -7.38 1.39
N THR A 172 12.21 -6.86 0.80
CA THR A 172 12.89 -5.66 1.28
C THR A 172 11.96 -4.44 1.27
N LEU A 173 11.18 -4.25 0.20
CA LEU A 173 10.19 -3.17 0.10
C LEU A 173 9.05 -3.31 1.12
N GLU A 174 8.56 -4.54 1.32
CA GLU A 174 7.55 -4.84 2.34
C GLU A 174 8.07 -4.56 3.76
N SER A 175 9.28 -5.03 4.09
CA SER A 175 9.92 -4.76 5.38
C SER A 175 10.11 -3.25 5.62
N TYR A 176 10.55 -2.52 4.59
CA TYR A 176 10.65 -1.07 4.66
C TYR A 176 9.30 -0.42 4.98
N ALA A 177 8.24 -0.82 4.28
CA ALA A 177 6.90 -0.30 4.46
C ALA A 177 6.36 -0.51 5.89
N LEU A 178 6.61 -1.71 6.46
CA LEU A 178 6.29 -2.01 7.86
C LEU A 178 7.05 -1.12 8.84
N ASP A 179 8.33 -0.88 8.60
CA ASP A 179 9.19 -0.09 9.51
C ASP A 179 8.84 1.41 9.49
N ILE A 180 8.45 1.96 8.33
CA ILE A 180 7.87 3.32 8.24
C ILE A 180 6.40 3.36 8.68
N LYS A 181 5.80 2.22 8.99
CA LYS A 181 4.44 2.07 9.54
C LYS A 181 3.34 2.59 8.62
N VAL A 182 3.47 2.37 7.31
CA VAL A 182 2.32 2.59 6.40
C VAL A 182 1.24 1.54 6.69
N ASP A 183 0.00 1.88 6.34
CA ASP A 183 -1.14 1.00 6.55
C ASP A 183 -1.29 -0.02 5.41
N VAL A 184 -0.86 0.36 4.22
CA VAL A 184 -0.96 -0.43 2.99
C VAL A 184 0.30 -0.24 2.14
N ILE A 185 0.81 -1.33 1.57
CA ILE A 185 1.69 -1.27 0.41
C ILE A 185 0.92 -1.76 -0.81
N ARG A 186 1.16 -1.14 -1.97
CA ARG A 186 0.58 -1.61 -3.23
C ARG A 186 1.54 -1.44 -4.40
N PHE A 187 1.43 -2.34 -5.36
CA PHE A 187 2.22 -2.37 -6.58
C PHE A 187 1.31 -2.14 -7.77
N ASN A 188 1.66 -1.16 -8.59
CA ASN A 188 0.98 -0.93 -9.85
C ASN A 188 1.30 -2.07 -10.81
N ILE A 189 0.28 -2.85 -11.14
CA ILE A 189 0.36 -3.98 -12.05
C ILE A 189 0.00 -3.60 -13.49
N ARG A 190 -0.41 -2.35 -13.79
CA ARG A 190 -0.90 -1.98 -15.14
C ARG A 190 0.10 -2.24 -16.26
N LYS A 191 1.36 -1.86 -16.06
CA LYS A 191 2.43 -2.12 -17.04
C LYS A 191 2.68 -3.62 -17.26
N TYR A 192 2.14 -4.44 -16.37
CA TYR A 192 2.46 -5.84 -16.18
C TYR A 192 1.23 -6.75 -16.41
N LEU A 193 0.04 -6.17 -16.59
CA LEU A 193 -1.21 -6.82 -17.02
C LEU A 193 -1.25 -7.12 -18.52
N ASN A 194 -0.21 -6.73 -19.27
CA ASN A 194 -0.16 -6.85 -20.71
C ASN A 194 1.18 -7.42 -21.23
N PRO A 195 1.56 -8.66 -20.88
CA PRO A 195 2.55 -9.36 -21.67
C PRO A 195 1.88 -9.76 -23.01
N VAL A 196 2.16 -8.99 -24.06
CA VAL A 196 1.70 -9.32 -25.42
C VAL A 196 2.54 -10.48 -25.92
N VAL A 197 2.02 -11.70 -25.79
CA VAL A 197 2.62 -12.86 -26.43
C VAL A 197 1.86 -13.09 -27.74
N LYS A 198 2.46 -12.77 -28.88
CA LYS A 198 1.91 -13.07 -30.22
C LYS A 198 0.43 -12.64 -30.41
N ASN A 199 0.11 -11.38 -30.11
CA ASN A 199 -1.22 -10.79 -30.25
C ASN A 199 -2.32 -11.34 -29.31
N GLU A 200 -1.98 -12.11 -28.28
CA GLU A 200 -2.92 -12.53 -27.23
C GLU A 200 -2.37 -12.15 -25.84
N PHE A 201 -3.26 -11.76 -24.93
CA PHE A 201 -2.92 -11.37 -23.56
C PHE A 201 -2.67 -12.63 -22.72
N ILE A 202 -1.79 -12.56 -21.71
CA ILE A 202 -1.71 -13.58 -20.65
C ILE A 202 -1.71 -12.88 -19.30
N ILE A 203 -2.79 -12.98 -18.53
CA ILE A 203 -2.76 -12.57 -17.12
C ILE A 203 -2.17 -13.75 -16.32
N PRO A 204 -0.99 -13.62 -15.68
CA PRO A 204 -0.38 -14.76 -15.01
C PRO A 204 -1.23 -15.25 -13.84
N LEU A 205 -1.30 -16.56 -13.65
CA LEU A 205 -1.92 -17.22 -12.51
C LEU A 205 -0.88 -17.61 -11.48
N GLU A 206 -1.32 -18.31 -10.42
CA GLU A 206 -0.44 -19.26 -9.76
C GLU A 206 0.05 -20.26 -10.82
N MET A 207 1.31 -20.09 -11.24
CA MET A 207 2.01 -20.94 -12.20
C MET A 207 3.07 -21.73 -11.44
N ASP A 208 3.21 -23.00 -11.78
CA ASP A 208 4.39 -23.75 -11.34
C ASP A 208 5.65 -23.31 -12.10
N ASP A 209 6.82 -23.75 -11.62
CA ASP A 209 8.10 -23.36 -12.22
C ASP A 209 8.28 -23.86 -13.67
N ASN A 210 7.55 -24.89 -14.11
CA ASN A 210 7.61 -25.39 -15.49
C ASN A 210 6.76 -24.51 -16.41
N GLU A 211 5.52 -24.21 -16.01
CA GLU A 211 4.64 -23.28 -16.74
C GLU A 211 5.30 -21.90 -16.89
N LEU A 212 5.95 -21.41 -15.83
CA LEU A 212 6.67 -20.14 -15.85
C LEU A 212 7.85 -20.15 -16.85
N LYS A 213 8.61 -21.24 -16.92
CA LYS A 213 9.70 -21.38 -17.89
C LYS A 213 9.19 -21.36 -19.32
N GLU A 214 8.04 -21.96 -19.60
CA GLU A 214 7.43 -21.94 -20.93
C GLU A 214 6.97 -20.54 -21.30
N ILE A 215 6.27 -19.85 -20.41
CA ILE A 215 5.80 -18.48 -20.65
C ILE A 215 6.98 -17.52 -20.88
N VAL A 216 8.03 -17.58 -20.06
CA VAL A 216 9.21 -16.71 -20.21
C VAL A 216 9.89 -16.89 -21.59
N LYS A 217 9.91 -18.11 -22.14
CA LYS A 217 10.48 -18.36 -23.49
C LYS A 217 9.68 -17.71 -24.62
N LEU A 218 8.41 -17.41 -24.39
CA LEU A 218 7.52 -16.82 -25.40
C LEU A 218 7.55 -15.28 -25.39
N VAL A 219 8.22 -14.70 -24.41
CA VAL A 219 8.27 -13.27 -24.15
C VAL A 219 9.55 -12.70 -24.78
N ASN A 220 9.41 -11.66 -25.61
CA ASN A 220 10.52 -11.14 -26.41
C ASN A 220 11.39 -10.12 -25.65
N ASN A 221 10.94 -9.64 -24.49
CA ASN A 221 11.62 -8.60 -23.72
C ASN A 221 11.68 -8.90 -22.21
N TYR A 222 12.84 -8.67 -21.59
CA TYR A 222 13.00 -8.76 -20.13
C TYR A 222 12.03 -7.86 -19.34
N GLY A 223 11.56 -6.73 -19.89
CA GLY A 223 10.53 -5.91 -19.25
C GLY A 223 9.19 -6.63 -19.07
N GLU A 224 8.84 -7.50 -20.01
CA GLU A 224 7.65 -8.35 -19.93
C GLU A 224 7.88 -9.52 -18.96
N VAL A 225 9.11 -10.03 -18.84
CA VAL A 225 9.49 -11.03 -17.82
C VAL A 225 9.40 -10.47 -16.39
N ASN A 226 9.80 -9.21 -16.18
CA ASN A 226 9.63 -8.49 -14.90
C ASN A 226 8.15 -8.47 -14.45
N SER A 227 7.24 -8.33 -15.42
CA SER A 227 5.79 -8.33 -15.19
C SER A 227 5.31 -9.62 -14.55
N ILE A 228 5.72 -10.73 -15.15
CA ILE A 228 5.29 -12.07 -14.76
C ILE A 228 5.84 -12.40 -13.37
N PHE A 229 7.12 -12.11 -13.10
CA PHE A 229 7.70 -12.36 -11.78
C PHE A 229 7.06 -11.53 -10.69
N MET A 230 6.91 -10.22 -10.89
CA MET A 230 6.29 -9.36 -9.90
C MET A 230 4.90 -9.87 -9.54
N TRP A 231 4.09 -10.21 -10.54
CA TRP A 231 2.75 -10.72 -10.32
C TRP A 231 2.72 -12.00 -9.48
N ILE A 232 3.44 -13.04 -9.93
CA ILE A 232 3.45 -14.36 -9.29
C ILE A 232 3.96 -14.26 -7.85
N ILE A 233 5.02 -13.49 -7.63
CA ILE A 233 5.58 -13.31 -6.30
C ILE A 233 4.59 -12.54 -5.42
N LEU A 234 3.99 -11.45 -5.90
CA LEU A 234 3.02 -10.71 -5.09
C LEU A 234 1.81 -11.58 -4.69
N LEU A 235 1.31 -12.43 -5.59
CA LEU A 235 0.27 -13.40 -5.25
C LEU A 235 0.75 -14.39 -4.17
N SER A 236 1.96 -14.95 -4.28
CA SER A 236 2.51 -15.85 -3.26
C SER A 236 2.77 -15.15 -1.92
N LEU A 237 2.89 -13.82 -1.92
CA LEU A 237 3.05 -12.99 -0.72
C LEU A 237 1.72 -12.55 -0.10
N ASN A 238 0.60 -13.16 -0.51
CA ASN A 238 -0.76 -12.84 -0.07
C ASN A 238 -1.15 -11.37 -0.37
N TYR A 239 -0.69 -10.80 -1.48
CA TYR A 239 -1.23 -9.54 -1.95
C TYR A 239 -2.63 -9.77 -2.51
N HIS A 240 -3.57 -8.99 -2.03
CA HIS A 240 -4.95 -9.02 -2.48
C HIS A 240 -5.06 -8.48 -3.89
N ARG A 241 -5.86 -9.20 -4.68
CA ARG A 241 -6.23 -8.76 -6.02
C ARG A 241 -7.17 -7.57 -5.89
N PHE A 242 -7.16 -6.70 -6.89
CA PHE A 242 -7.98 -5.49 -6.90
C PHE A 242 -9.47 -5.79 -6.65
N TYR A 243 -9.97 -6.94 -7.14
CA TYR A 243 -11.35 -7.38 -7.01
C TYR A 243 -11.66 -8.24 -5.77
N GLU A 244 -10.70 -8.48 -4.88
CA GLU A 244 -11.01 -9.15 -3.62
C GLU A 244 -11.65 -8.15 -2.66
N ILE A 245 -12.92 -8.40 -2.29
CA ILE A 245 -13.76 -7.49 -1.49
C ILE A 245 -13.08 -7.27 -0.13
N PHE A 246 -12.57 -6.07 0.09
CA PHE A 246 -12.01 -5.70 1.39
C PHE A 246 -12.74 -4.54 2.08
N ASP A 247 -13.50 -3.72 1.34
CA ASP A 247 -14.20 -2.56 1.91
C ASP A 247 -15.68 -2.42 1.50
N GLY A 248 -16.24 -3.43 0.83
CA GLY A 248 -17.66 -3.48 0.46
C GLY A 248 -18.08 -2.58 -0.71
N ASN A 249 -17.16 -1.83 -1.32
CA ASN A 249 -17.49 -0.88 -2.39
C ASN A 249 -17.36 -1.44 -3.82
N GLU A 250 -16.79 -2.64 -4.01
CA GLU A 250 -16.48 -3.20 -5.35
C GLU A 250 -17.27 -4.49 -5.65
N TYR A 251 -18.45 -4.66 -5.05
CA TYR A 251 -19.23 -5.91 -5.05
C TYR A 251 -19.58 -6.43 -6.46
N TYR A 252 -19.81 -5.54 -7.42
CA TYR A 252 -20.39 -5.90 -8.72
C TYR A 252 -19.45 -6.64 -9.69
N LYS A 253 -18.13 -6.62 -9.46
CA LYS A 253 -17.17 -7.28 -10.38
C LYS A 253 -16.65 -8.63 -9.88
N VAL A 254 -16.85 -8.93 -8.59
CA VAL A 254 -16.17 -10.04 -7.91
C VAL A 254 -16.66 -11.41 -8.37
N GLU A 255 -17.95 -11.55 -8.63
CA GLU A 255 -18.54 -12.83 -9.05
C GLU A 255 -18.08 -13.22 -10.45
N THR A 256 -18.08 -12.28 -11.40
CA THR A 256 -17.52 -12.51 -12.72
C THR A 256 -16.07 -12.95 -12.57
N TYR A 257 -15.25 -12.23 -11.77
CA TYR A 257 -13.82 -12.55 -11.60
C TYR A 257 -13.55 -13.93 -11.01
N LYS A 258 -14.37 -14.34 -10.02
CA LYS A 258 -14.29 -15.68 -9.44
C LYS A 258 -14.67 -16.77 -10.44
N GLU A 259 -15.69 -16.54 -11.27
CA GLU A 259 -16.16 -17.51 -12.25
C GLU A 259 -15.06 -17.90 -13.25
N ALA A 260 -14.36 -16.94 -13.85
CA ALA A 260 -13.29 -17.34 -14.76
C ALA A 260 -11.99 -17.76 -14.07
N ASP A 261 -11.70 -17.30 -12.84
CA ASP A 261 -10.59 -17.88 -12.07
C ASP A 261 -10.82 -19.37 -11.74
N ASN A 262 -12.08 -19.76 -11.48
CA ASN A 262 -12.47 -21.15 -11.31
C ASN A 262 -12.34 -21.96 -12.61
N TYR A 263 -12.65 -21.37 -13.76
CA TYR A 263 -12.49 -22.03 -15.06
C TYR A 263 -11.03 -22.42 -15.34
N LEU A 264 -10.09 -21.57 -14.95
CA LEU A 264 -8.65 -21.81 -15.14
C LEU A 264 -8.05 -22.92 -14.29
N SER A 265 -8.63 -23.17 -13.12
CA SER A 265 -8.14 -24.14 -12.14
C SER A 265 -8.68 -25.55 -12.39
N GLY A 266 -9.70 -25.70 -13.25
CA GLY A 266 -10.45 -26.95 -13.44
C GLY A 266 -9.90 -27.94 -14.48
N ASP A 267 -9.26 -27.50 -15.57
CA ASP A 267 -8.87 -28.39 -16.67
C ASP A 267 -7.36 -28.31 -16.99
N LYS A 268 -6.56 -29.09 -16.26
CA LYS A 268 -5.10 -29.20 -16.49
C LYS A 268 -4.73 -30.02 -17.74
N SER A 269 -5.71 -30.55 -18.48
CA SER A 269 -5.44 -31.38 -19.68
C SER A 269 -5.14 -30.55 -20.94
N ILE A 270 -5.49 -29.26 -20.92
CA ILE A 270 -5.24 -28.30 -22.00
C ILE A 270 -4.14 -27.31 -21.63
N SER A 271 -3.49 -26.73 -22.64
CA SER A 271 -2.35 -25.83 -22.44
C SER A 271 -2.75 -24.61 -21.61
N ILE A 272 -1.78 -24.04 -20.86
CA ILE A 272 -2.00 -22.80 -20.09
C ILE A 272 -2.50 -21.64 -20.97
N TYR A 273 -2.06 -21.63 -22.22
CA TYR A 273 -2.49 -20.67 -23.23
C TYR A 273 -3.98 -20.79 -23.56
N GLU A 274 -4.46 -22.02 -23.81
CA GLU A 274 -5.86 -22.26 -24.14
C GLU A 274 -6.79 -22.00 -22.95
N ARG A 275 -6.35 -22.31 -21.72
CA ARG A 275 -7.07 -21.95 -20.49
C ARG A 275 -7.25 -20.43 -20.38
N GLU A 276 -6.18 -19.69 -20.63
CA GLU A 276 -6.20 -18.22 -20.54
C GLU A 276 -7.06 -17.57 -21.63
N ARG A 277 -6.95 -18.05 -22.86
CA ARG A 277 -7.79 -17.60 -23.98
C ARG A 277 -9.28 -17.78 -23.67
N LYS A 278 -9.65 -18.92 -23.09
CA LYS A 278 -11.04 -19.20 -22.67
C LYS A 278 -11.48 -18.31 -21.50
N ARG A 279 -10.61 -18.06 -20.51
CA ARG A 279 -10.88 -17.07 -19.45
C ARG A 279 -11.18 -15.69 -20.03
N GLN A 280 -10.39 -15.23 -20.99
CA GLN A 280 -10.59 -13.91 -21.59
C GLN A 280 -11.92 -13.79 -22.32
N GLN A 281 -12.39 -14.87 -22.95
CA GLN A 281 -13.72 -14.91 -23.56
C GLN A 281 -14.85 -14.69 -22.55
N ILE A 282 -14.69 -15.15 -21.30
CA ILE A 282 -15.65 -14.94 -20.21
C ILE A 282 -15.78 -13.44 -19.84
N TYR A 283 -14.74 -12.62 -20.09
CA TYR A 283 -14.71 -11.19 -19.75
C TYR A 283 -14.63 -10.25 -20.95
N SER A 284 -15.05 -10.66 -22.14
CA SER A 284 -14.85 -9.91 -23.38
C SER A 284 -15.33 -8.44 -23.36
N ASN A 285 -16.24 -8.06 -22.43
CA ASN A 285 -16.66 -6.68 -22.18
C ASN A 285 -16.16 -6.06 -20.85
N SER A 286 -15.51 -6.84 -19.99
CA SER A 286 -15.02 -6.45 -18.65
C SER A 286 -13.52 -6.14 -18.63
N PHE A 287 -12.79 -6.47 -19.71
CA PHE A 287 -11.34 -6.28 -19.78
C PHE A 287 -10.90 -4.82 -19.73
N GLU A 288 -11.64 -3.90 -20.37
CA GLU A 288 -11.41 -2.45 -20.20
C GLU A 288 -11.56 -2.01 -18.73
N ALA A 289 -12.42 -2.67 -17.96
CA ALA A 289 -12.59 -2.41 -16.54
C ALA A 289 -11.45 -3.00 -15.68
N VAL A 290 -10.83 -4.12 -16.08
CA VAL A 290 -9.60 -4.68 -15.47
C VAL A 290 -8.43 -3.70 -15.63
N ILE A 291 -8.30 -3.06 -16.79
CA ILE A 291 -7.22 -2.09 -17.09
C ILE A 291 -7.34 -0.83 -16.18
N ASN A 292 -8.53 -0.54 -15.66
CA ASN A 292 -8.76 0.58 -14.77
C ASN A 292 -8.37 0.30 -13.31
N ASP A 293 -8.34 -0.97 -12.90
CA ASP A 293 -8.00 -1.41 -11.54
C ASP A 293 -6.56 -1.94 -11.50
N ARG A 294 -5.63 -1.07 -11.07
CA ARG A 294 -4.21 -1.15 -11.46
C ARG A 294 -3.29 -1.68 -10.38
N TYR A 295 -3.79 -2.20 -9.25
CA TYR A 295 -2.94 -2.45 -8.09
C TYR A 295 -3.20 -3.82 -7.43
N LEU A 296 -2.12 -4.52 -7.09
CA LEU A 296 -2.14 -5.53 -6.03
C LEU A 296 -1.73 -4.87 -4.72
N TYR A 297 -2.44 -5.16 -3.64
CA TYR A 297 -2.22 -4.48 -2.37
C TYR A 297 -2.12 -5.46 -1.21
N LYS A 298 -1.36 -5.08 -0.19
CA LYS A 298 -1.26 -5.80 1.07
C LYS A 298 -1.54 -4.84 2.20
N VAL A 299 -2.49 -5.20 3.06
CA VAL A 299 -2.92 -4.38 4.19
C VAL A 299 -2.15 -4.83 5.42
N PHE A 300 -1.41 -3.90 6.03
CA PHE A 300 -0.70 -4.16 7.28
C PHE A 300 -1.53 -3.77 8.51
N ASN A 301 -2.46 -2.82 8.36
CA ASN A 301 -3.27 -2.33 9.48
C ASN A 301 -4.71 -2.00 9.07
N GLU A 302 -5.60 -2.97 9.22
CA GLU A 302 -7.02 -2.83 8.87
C GLU A 302 -7.76 -1.79 9.72
N ASN A 303 -7.33 -1.65 10.98
CA ASN A 303 -7.93 -0.79 12.01
C ASN A 303 -7.19 0.54 12.16
N SER A 304 -6.52 0.98 11.09
CA SER A 304 -5.72 2.19 11.12
C SER A 304 -6.52 3.43 11.51
N LYS A 305 -5.99 4.21 12.46
CA LYS A 305 -6.49 5.56 12.76
C LYS A 305 -6.48 6.47 11.53
N ASN A 306 -5.56 6.25 10.59
CA ASN A 306 -5.45 7.05 9.38
C ASN A 306 -6.64 6.78 8.45
N LYS A 307 -7.20 5.56 8.46
CA LYS A 307 -8.43 5.24 7.73
C LYS A 307 -9.63 6.04 8.25
N ILE A 308 -9.74 6.17 9.58
CA ILE A 308 -10.82 6.94 10.23
C ILE A 308 -10.69 8.43 9.89
N ALA A 309 -9.47 8.97 9.99
CA ALA A 309 -9.20 10.36 9.71
C ALA A 309 -9.42 10.72 8.22
N TYR A 310 -9.09 9.82 7.28
CA TYR A 310 -9.37 10.01 5.86
C TYR A 310 -10.86 10.26 5.58
N LYS A 311 -11.75 9.44 6.16
CA LYS A 311 -13.21 9.56 6.00
C LYS A 311 -13.80 10.87 6.55
N ARG A 312 -13.03 11.62 7.34
CA ARG A 312 -13.44 12.95 7.85
C ARG A 312 -12.90 14.07 6.96
N LEU A 313 -11.88 13.81 6.16
CA LEU A 313 -11.31 14.75 5.20
C LEU A 313 -12.12 14.83 3.90
N PHE A 314 -12.60 13.68 3.41
CA PHE A 314 -13.35 13.51 2.16
C PHE A 314 -14.72 12.88 2.43
#